data_AF-A0A9E5MWW3-F1
#
_entry.id   AF-A0A9E5MWW3-F1
#
_cell.length_a   1.000
_cell.length_b   1.000
_cell.length_c   1.000
_cell.angle_alpha   90.00
_cell.angle_beta   90.00
_cell.angle_gamma   90.00
#
_symmetry.space_group_name_H-M   'P 1'
#
loop_
_entity.id
_entity.type
_entity.pdbx_description
1 polymer ?
#
loop_
_entity_poly.entity_id
_entity_poly.type
_entity_poly.pdbx_seq_one_letter_code
_entity_poly.pdbx_strand_id
1 'polypeptide(L)'
;MNPKIPHRDVLRQVRPALVLTLLIAWAAPAGADPGWTDQVDAHLAAGEFSSALRIADSAPADQRPGLLRRIAVAQNDQGARRAAEQTLRRIDDDRARAAALDHILAQRFGGPDPVLAQFGDGGGDGGGSGGATTADFDAIIELMTTTIDPDSWDETGGPGTIHEFEGGVVVDATGVLQRTTRTEAGQPLADLRTGALRSDAPSDVRRSSPLRKVSLPRLELAVQLRAAAGQGPDREMQLLAGLTRIEYVLAYPETGDLVIAGPAGDWRRNEEGRLVNSESGRPLLRLDDLVVILRQITGNSGSRFGCSITPRQQSLARVKAFVAESSQKPLKPGQRARQQWLEQLRAAVGTQDIEVYGIDAGTRAARILVEADYHMKRIGIGLEPGTDGLVSYLQS
;
A
#
# COMPACT_ATOMS: atom_id res chain seq x y z
N MET A 1 18.44 63.41 90.09
CA MET A 1 17.12 63.23 90.73
C MET A 1 16.28 62.38 89.78
N ASN A 2 16.18 61.07 90.05
CA ASN A 2 15.21 60.16 89.43
C ASN A 2 14.08 59.96 90.47
N PRO A 3 12.84 59.48 90.18
CA PRO A 3 12.44 58.61 89.06
C PRO A 3 11.02 58.85 88.47
N LYS A 4 10.68 58.13 87.38
CA LYS A 4 9.51 57.22 87.29
C LYS A 4 9.30 56.67 85.87
N ILE A 5 9.15 55.34 85.80
CA ILE A 5 8.65 54.47 84.70
C ILE A 5 7.17 54.16 85.12
N PRO A 6 6.14 53.96 84.24
CA PRO A 6 6.06 52.77 83.37
C PRO A 6 5.22 52.73 82.06
N HIS A 7 5.66 51.81 81.19
CA HIS A 7 4.96 50.83 80.33
C HIS A 7 4.01 51.19 79.16
N ARG A 8 4.15 50.32 78.12
CA ARG A 8 3.24 49.95 77.00
C ARG A 8 3.26 50.88 75.78
N ASP A 9 3.15 50.44 74.54
CA ASP A 9 3.27 49.19 73.78
C ASP A 9 3.03 49.62 72.31
N VAL A 10 3.40 48.79 71.32
CA VAL A 10 2.79 48.74 69.97
C VAL A 10 3.25 49.77 68.89
N LEU A 11 4.12 49.22 68.03
CA LEU A 11 4.10 49.17 66.56
C LEU A 11 4.36 50.42 65.66
N ARG A 12 5.32 50.14 64.75
CA ARG A 12 5.40 50.54 63.32
C ARG A 12 5.80 51.98 63.02
N GLN A 13 7.07 52.14 62.66
CA GLN A 13 7.52 52.79 61.41
C GLN A 13 9.05 52.81 61.38
N VAL A 14 9.70 51.97 60.57
CA VAL A 14 11.02 52.28 59.98
C VAL A 14 11.22 51.42 58.70
N ARG A 15 11.25 52.07 57.54
CA ARG A 15 12.32 51.89 56.54
C ARG A 15 13.26 53.11 56.73
N PRO A 16 14.55 53.11 56.35
CA PRO A 16 15.22 52.23 55.37
C PRO A 16 16.66 51.79 55.77
N ALA A 17 17.19 50.77 55.11
CA ALA A 17 18.64 50.68 54.90
C ALA A 17 18.91 49.89 53.63
N LEU A 18 19.51 50.62 52.70
CA LEU A 18 19.98 50.22 51.38
C LEU A 18 21.12 49.21 51.54
N VAL A 19 20.96 47.98 51.05
CA VAL A 19 22.08 47.10 50.72
C VAL A 19 21.96 46.74 49.26
N LEU A 20 22.82 47.39 48.48
CA LEU A 20 22.96 47.25 47.04
C LEU A 20 23.61 45.88 46.76
N THR A 21 22.77 44.87 46.53
CA THR A 21 23.24 43.59 46.00
C THR A 21 22.99 43.61 44.50
N LEU A 22 24.09 43.62 43.74
CA LEU A 22 24.10 43.63 42.28
C LEU A 22 23.56 42.27 41.77
N LEU A 23 22.25 42.15 41.62
CA LEU A 23 21.63 41.05 40.87
C LEU A 23 21.79 41.37 39.38
N ILE A 24 22.72 40.69 38.74
CA ILE A 24 22.76 40.59 37.28
C ILE A 24 21.45 39.88 36.88
N ALA A 25 20.45 40.66 36.53
CA ALA A 25 19.26 40.17 35.86
C ALA A 25 19.72 39.64 34.51
N TRP A 26 19.77 38.32 34.38
CA TRP A 26 19.79 37.66 33.09
C TRP A 26 18.49 38.11 32.40
N ALA A 27 18.62 39.01 31.43
CA ALA A 27 17.51 39.42 30.60
C ALA A 27 17.07 38.19 29.81
N ALA A 28 16.06 37.49 30.34
CA ALA A 28 15.31 36.54 29.54
C ALA A 28 14.81 37.30 28.31
N PRO A 29 14.98 36.75 27.10
CA PRO A 29 14.39 37.37 25.92
C PRO A 29 12.90 37.48 26.17
N ALA A 30 12.33 38.67 25.90
CA ALA A 30 10.89 38.87 25.91
C ALA A 30 10.25 37.74 25.09
N GLY A 31 9.61 36.80 25.79
CA GLY A 31 9.05 35.61 25.17
C GLY A 31 8.04 36.05 24.12
N ALA A 32 8.22 35.56 22.90
CA ALA A 32 7.14 35.60 21.92
C ALA A 32 5.88 35.03 22.58
N ASP A 33 4.72 35.61 22.29
CA ASP A 33 3.45 35.05 22.75
C ASP A 33 3.43 33.56 22.39
N PRO A 34 3.17 32.66 23.37
CA PRO A 34 3.28 31.23 23.16
C PRO A 34 2.39 30.83 21.98
N GLY A 35 2.93 30.01 21.07
CA GLY A 35 2.17 29.56 19.91
C GLY A 35 0.95 28.76 20.33
N TRP A 36 -0.04 28.61 19.44
CA TRP A 36 -1.26 27.84 19.72
C TRP A 36 -0.98 26.42 20.22
N THR A 37 0.11 25.81 19.73
CA THR A 37 0.57 24.49 20.18
C THR A 37 1.06 24.53 21.63
N ASP A 38 1.88 25.52 22.00
CA ASP A 38 2.42 25.65 23.36
C ASP A 38 1.31 25.88 24.38
N GLN A 39 0.32 26.69 24.01
CA GLN A 39 -0.86 26.94 24.86
C GLN A 39 -1.68 25.66 25.06
N VAL A 40 -1.93 24.88 23.99
CA VAL A 40 -2.63 23.59 24.10
C VAL A 40 -1.82 22.60 24.94
N ASP A 41 -0.53 22.46 24.69
CA ASP A 41 0.34 21.50 25.39
C ASP A 41 0.43 21.83 26.90
N ALA A 42 0.41 23.11 27.29
CA ALA A 42 0.33 23.53 28.70
C ALA A 42 -0.95 23.04 29.40
N HIS A 43 -2.11 23.16 28.74
CA HIS A 43 -3.37 22.64 29.29
C HIS A 43 -3.46 21.11 29.26
N LEU A 44 -2.85 20.45 28.27
CA LEU A 44 -2.77 18.99 28.23
C LEU A 44 -1.92 18.42 29.36
N ALA A 45 -0.80 19.07 29.68
CA ALA A 45 0.05 18.72 30.82
C ALA A 45 -0.68 18.89 32.17
N ALA A 46 -1.60 19.85 32.26
CA ALA A 46 -2.46 20.06 33.43
C ALA A 46 -3.74 19.17 33.45
N GLY A 47 -3.99 18.37 32.41
CA GLY A 47 -5.22 17.56 32.27
C GLY A 47 -6.49 18.38 31.97
N GLU A 48 -6.34 19.66 31.59
CA GLU A 48 -7.44 20.60 31.37
C GLU A 48 -7.96 20.55 29.93
N PHE A 49 -8.53 19.41 29.54
CA PHE A 49 -8.96 19.17 28.16
C PHE A 49 -10.02 20.15 27.64
N SER A 50 -10.91 20.65 28.50
CA SER A 50 -11.92 21.64 28.11
C SER A 50 -11.31 23.00 27.77
N SER A 51 -10.23 23.39 28.44
CA SER A 51 -9.48 24.62 28.13
C SER A 51 -8.68 24.45 26.84
N ALA A 52 -8.02 23.30 26.65
CA ALA A 52 -7.32 22.96 25.42
C ALA A 52 -8.24 22.99 24.19
N LEU A 53 -9.47 22.46 24.30
CA LEU A 53 -10.46 22.50 23.21
C LEU A 53 -10.89 23.91 22.85
N ARG A 54 -11.12 24.79 23.84
CA ARG A 54 -11.47 26.20 23.58
C ARG A 54 -10.35 26.93 22.84
N ILE A 55 -9.10 26.65 23.17
CA ILE A 55 -7.93 27.23 22.50
C ILE A 55 -7.84 26.73 21.06
N ALA A 56 -8.06 25.43 20.82
CA ALA A 56 -8.12 24.87 19.47
C ALA A 56 -9.26 25.48 18.63
N ASP A 57 -10.41 25.78 19.24
CA ASP A 57 -11.53 26.45 18.56
C ASP A 57 -11.21 27.89 18.15
N SER A 58 -10.42 28.60 18.95
CA SER A 58 -9.94 29.96 18.62
C SER A 58 -8.79 29.98 17.61
N ALA A 59 -8.17 28.84 17.31
CA ALA A 59 -7.05 28.77 16.38
C ALA A 59 -7.48 28.89 14.91
N PRO A 60 -6.59 29.38 14.03
CA PRO A 60 -6.78 29.38 12.58
C PRO A 60 -7.11 28.00 12.01
N ALA A 61 -7.89 27.96 10.92
CA ALA A 61 -8.42 26.72 10.33
C ALA A 61 -7.34 25.75 9.85
N ASP A 62 -6.17 26.26 9.44
CA ASP A 62 -5.00 25.47 9.04
C ASP A 62 -4.30 24.79 10.24
N GLN A 63 -4.37 25.37 11.44
CA GLN A 63 -3.70 24.87 12.64
C GLN A 63 -4.62 24.03 13.53
N ARG A 64 -5.93 24.29 13.48
CA ARG A 64 -6.96 23.61 14.29
C ARG A 64 -6.91 22.08 14.19
N PRO A 65 -6.77 21.43 13.01
CA PRO A 65 -6.74 19.98 12.93
C PRO A 65 -5.54 19.36 13.66
N GLY A 66 -4.38 20.02 13.60
CA GLY A 66 -3.17 19.59 14.31
C GLY A 66 -3.32 19.68 15.82
N LEU A 67 -4.02 20.69 16.34
CA LEU A 67 -4.29 20.88 17.77
C LEU A 67 -5.32 19.86 18.28
N LEU A 68 -6.41 19.64 17.54
CA LEU A 68 -7.43 18.65 17.88
C LEU A 68 -6.87 17.23 17.89
N ARG A 69 -5.95 16.90 16.97
CA ARG A 69 -5.20 15.64 17.00
C ARG A 69 -4.45 15.45 18.33
N ARG A 70 -3.69 16.46 18.77
CA ARG A 70 -2.93 16.40 20.03
C ARG A 70 -3.85 16.18 21.23
N ILE A 71 -4.98 16.90 21.26
CA ILE A 71 -5.97 16.78 22.34
C ILE A 71 -6.59 15.37 22.35
N ALA A 72 -6.95 14.83 21.19
CA ALA A 72 -7.54 13.48 21.09
C ALA A 72 -6.58 12.38 21.55
N VAL A 73 -5.30 12.48 21.18
CA VAL A 73 -4.24 11.56 21.64
C VAL A 73 -4.09 11.65 23.16
N ALA A 74 -3.91 12.85 23.71
CA ALA A 74 -3.76 13.02 25.16
C ALA A 74 -4.99 12.56 25.97
N GLN A 75 -6.20 12.75 25.43
CA GLN A 75 -7.43 12.22 26.05
C GLN A 75 -7.44 10.69 26.06
N ASN A 76 -6.98 10.04 24.99
CA ASN A 76 -6.88 8.59 24.93
C ASN A 76 -5.82 8.06 25.92
N ASP A 77 -4.64 8.68 25.94
CA ASP A 77 -3.51 8.31 26.79
C ASP A 77 -3.88 8.39 28.28
N GLN A 78 -4.70 9.37 28.66
CA GLN A 78 -5.22 9.54 30.02
C GLN A 78 -6.52 8.75 30.29
N GLY A 79 -6.94 7.86 29.39
CA GLY A 79 -8.08 6.96 29.57
C GLY A 79 -9.46 7.57 29.31
N ALA A 80 -9.55 8.83 28.89
CA ALA A 80 -10.78 9.55 28.55
C ALA A 80 -11.29 9.20 27.14
N ARG A 81 -11.53 7.90 26.88
CA ARG A 81 -11.80 7.32 25.54
C ARG A 81 -12.99 7.95 24.80
N ARG A 82 -14.10 8.20 25.50
CA ARG A 82 -15.29 8.83 24.88
C ARG A 82 -15.04 10.28 24.48
N ALA A 83 -14.21 10.99 25.25
CA ALA A 83 -13.83 12.36 24.92
C ALA A 83 -12.87 12.39 23.72
N ALA A 84 -11.91 11.46 23.68
CA ALA A 84 -11.02 11.28 22.52
C ALA A 84 -11.81 11.04 21.23
N GLU A 85 -12.81 10.15 21.26
CA GLU A 85 -13.69 9.88 20.12
C GLU A 85 -14.46 11.13 19.65
N GLN A 86 -15.00 11.91 20.58
CA GLN A 86 -15.70 13.17 20.26
C GLN A 86 -14.76 14.21 19.63
N THR A 87 -13.53 14.32 20.14
CA THR A 87 -12.51 15.22 19.61
C THR A 87 -12.06 14.78 18.20
N LEU A 88 -11.87 13.48 17.97
CA LEU A 88 -11.52 12.93 16.65
C LEU A 88 -12.56 13.27 15.57
N ARG A 89 -13.84 13.23 15.92
CA ARG A 89 -14.94 13.59 14.99
C ARG A 89 -14.95 15.07 14.60
N ARG A 90 -14.27 15.94 15.36
CA ARG A 90 -14.16 17.37 15.08
C ARG A 90 -12.97 17.73 14.19
N ILE A 91 -12.11 16.77 13.86
CA ILE A 91 -10.95 16.98 12.99
C ILE A 91 -11.44 16.91 11.55
N ASP A 92 -11.63 18.04 10.88
CA ASP A 92 -12.09 18.06 9.48
C ASP A 92 -11.02 17.56 8.49
N ASP A 93 -9.74 17.61 8.85
CA ASP A 93 -8.63 17.10 8.03
C ASP A 93 -8.42 15.59 8.20
N ASP A 94 -8.58 14.84 7.11
CA ASP A 94 -8.51 13.37 7.13
C ASP A 94 -7.10 12.83 7.43
N ARG A 95 -6.03 13.53 7.03
CA ARG A 95 -4.65 13.12 7.33
C ARG A 95 -4.34 13.29 8.82
N ALA A 96 -4.76 14.40 9.41
CA ALA A 96 -4.61 14.67 10.83
C ALA A 96 -5.43 13.70 11.68
N ARG A 97 -6.62 13.31 11.21
CA ARG A 97 -7.48 12.32 11.87
C ARG A 97 -6.90 10.91 11.80
N ALA A 98 -6.39 10.48 10.63
CA ALA A 98 -5.72 9.19 10.46
C ALA A 98 -4.48 9.08 11.35
N ALA A 99 -3.62 10.11 11.37
CA ALA A 99 -2.44 10.13 12.24
C ALA A 99 -2.78 10.06 13.75
N ALA A 100 -3.92 10.61 14.16
CA ALA A 100 -4.42 10.48 15.53
C ALA A 100 -4.82 9.03 15.85
N LEU A 101 -5.55 8.40 14.93
CA LEU A 101 -6.04 7.02 15.07
C LEU A 101 -4.89 6.02 15.08
N ASP A 102 -3.89 6.18 14.21
CA ASP A 102 -2.71 5.31 14.17
C ASP A 102 -1.97 5.32 15.51
N HIS A 103 -1.81 6.50 16.11
CA HIS A 103 -1.18 6.62 17.42
C HIS A 103 -1.99 5.92 18.54
N ILE A 104 -3.31 6.10 18.52
CA ILE A 104 -4.23 5.49 19.49
C ILE A 104 -4.27 3.96 19.34
N LEU A 105 -4.22 3.45 18.10
CA LEU A 105 -4.22 2.02 17.80
C LEU A 105 -2.88 1.37 18.15
N ALA A 106 -1.76 2.04 17.86
CA ALA A 106 -0.42 1.55 18.19
C ALA A 106 -0.22 1.37 19.72
N GLN A 107 -0.75 2.27 20.54
CA GLN A 107 -0.72 2.11 22.00
C GLN A 107 -1.66 1.00 22.50
N ARG A 108 -2.81 0.81 21.82
CA ARG A 108 -3.84 -0.13 22.25
C ARG A 108 -3.51 -1.59 21.94
N PHE A 109 -2.76 -1.82 20.88
CA PHE A 109 -2.43 -3.17 20.40
C PHE A 109 -0.93 -3.48 20.43
N GLY A 110 -0.10 -2.56 20.94
CA GLY A 110 1.36 -2.66 20.88
C GLY A 110 1.85 -2.37 19.46
N GLY A 111 2.94 -1.60 19.34
CA GLY A 111 3.60 -1.30 18.05
C GLY A 111 4.06 -2.54 17.26
N PRO A 112 4.71 -2.33 16.11
CA PRO A 112 4.63 -3.19 14.94
C PRO A 112 5.03 -4.65 15.18
N ASP A 113 4.18 -5.55 14.65
CA ASP A 113 4.31 -7.00 14.49
C ASP A 113 5.32 -7.79 15.36
N PRO A 114 4.87 -8.72 16.22
CA PRO A 114 5.75 -9.59 17.00
C PRO A 114 6.44 -10.71 16.17
N VAL A 115 6.46 -10.64 14.84
CA VAL A 115 6.99 -11.69 13.95
C VAL A 115 8.45 -11.45 13.53
N LEU A 116 9.05 -10.32 13.90
CA LEU A 116 10.39 -9.89 13.42
C LEU A 116 11.54 -10.05 14.44
N ALA A 117 11.36 -10.79 15.53
CA ALA A 117 12.42 -11.02 16.53
C ALA A 117 13.16 -12.37 16.38
N GLN A 118 12.87 -13.17 15.34
CA GLN A 118 13.43 -14.53 15.20
C GLN A 118 14.53 -14.68 14.13
N PHE A 119 14.84 -13.64 13.36
CA PHE A 119 15.77 -13.73 12.22
C PHE A 119 16.98 -12.81 12.38
N GLY A 120 17.66 -12.94 13.51
CA GLY A 120 19.00 -12.39 13.73
C GLY A 120 20.08 -13.32 13.18
N ASP A 121 20.88 -12.76 12.27
CA ASP A 121 22.05 -13.30 11.59
C ASP A 121 23.13 -13.90 12.52
N GLY A 122 23.81 -14.94 12.04
CA GLY A 122 24.88 -15.67 12.71
C GLY A 122 25.53 -16.68 11.76
N GLY A 123 26.52 -16.21 10.99
CA GLY A 123 27.19 -16.94 9.91
C GLY A 123 28.15 -18.08 10.29
N GLY A 124 28.71 -18.72 9.25
CA GLY A 124 29.83 -19.66 9.35
C GLY A 124 29.98 -20.65 8.18
N ASP A 125 30.78 -20.25 7.18
CA ASP A 125 31.78 -20.97 6.37
C ASP A 125 31.63 -22.47 5.97
N GLY A 126 31.97 -22.77 4.70
CA GLY A 126 32.54 -24.09 4.33
C GLY A 126 32.23 -24.68 2.93
N GLY A 127 32.93 -24.19 1.90
CA GLY A 127 33.56 -24.93 0.77
C GLY A 127 32.85 -26.05 -0.03
N GLY A 128 32.92 -25.95 -1.38
CA GLY A 128 33.07 -27.13 -2.24
C GLY A 128 32.31 -27.19 -3.59
N SER A 129 32.84 -26.52 -4.62
CA SER A 129 32.99 -26.97 -6.03
C SER A 129 31.88 -27.80 -6.74
N GLY A 130 31.23 -27.18 -7.75
CA GLY A 130 31.39 -27.64 -9.15
C GLY A 130 30.18 -28.20 -9.94
N GLY A 131 29.58 -27.35 -10.80
CA GLY A 131 29.05 -27.63 -12.17
C GLY A 131 27.81 -28.54 -12.34
N ALA A 132 26.69 -28.18 -12.99
CA ALA A 132 26.44 -27.15 -14.00
C ALA A 132 24.98 -26.62 -13.98
N THR A 133 24.89 -25.31 -14.16
CA THR A 133 23.81 -24.43 -14.64
C THR A 133 22.47 -24.44 -13.91
N THR A 134 22.47 -24.04 -12.64
CA THR A 134 21.74 -22.79 -12.36
C THR A 134 22.65 -21.71 -12.96
N ALA A 135 22.16 -20.87 -13.86
CA ALA A 135 22.96 -19.70 -14.21
C ALA A 135 23.22 -18.99 -12.87
N ASP A 136 24.47 -19.02 -12.43
CA ASP A 136 24.92 -18.20 -11.32
C ASP A 136 24.87 -16.79 -11.89
N PHE A 137 23.69 -16.18 -11.79
CA PHE A 137 23.41 -14.91 -12.44
C PHE A 137 24.34 -13.84 -11.90
N ASP A 138 24.73 -13.93 -10.63
CA ASP A 138 25.75 -13.08 -10.05
C ASP A 138 27.11 -13.31 -10.72
N ALA A 139 27.57 -14.55 -10.91
CA ALA A 139 28.82 -14.82 -11.63
C ALA A 139 28.76 -14.45 -13.12
N ILE A 140 27.60 -14.53 -13.78
CA ILE A 140 27.42 -14.13 -15.18
C ILE A 140 27.34 -12.60 -15.30
N ILE A 141 26.64 -11.93 -14.37
CA ILE A 141 26.58 -10.46 -14.27
C ILE A 141 27.97 -9.93 -13.96
N GLU A 142 28.70 -10.54 -13.02
CA GLU A 142 30.08 -10.21 -12.69
C GLU A 142 31.00 -10.46 -13.89
N LEU A 143 30.91 -11.62 -14.55
CA LEU A 143 31.71 -11.90 -15.74
C LEU A 143 31.43 -10.89 -16.86
N MET A 144 30.16 -10.54 -17.11
CA MET A 144 29.79 -9.56 -18.12
C MET A 144 30.32 -8.17 -17.76
N THR A 145 30.10 -7.71 -16.53
CA THR A 145 30.57 -6.39 -16.07
C THR A 145 32.09 -6.27 -15.94
N THR A 146 32.82 -7.38 -15.81
CA THR A 146 34.29 -7.41 -15.70
C THR A 146 35.00 -7.71 -17.01
N THR A 147 34.35 -8.36 -17.98
CA THR A 147 35.00 -8.81 -19.23
C THR A 147 34.61 -7.94 -20.43
N ILE A 148 33.52 -7.19 -20.34
CA ILE A 148 33.00 -6.36 -21.42
C ILE A 148 33.24 -4.89 -21.07
N ASP A 149 33.94 -4.18 -21.94
CA ASP A 149 34.17 -2.74 -21.79
C ASP A 149 32.82 -2.00 -21.93
N PRO A 150 32.41 -1.14 -20.97
CA PRO A 150 31.09 -0.50 -20.95
C PRO A 150 30.68 0.20 -22.24
N ASP A 151 31.67 0.66 -23.01
CA ASP A 151 31.46 1.41 -24.26
C ASP A 151 31.69 0.57 -25.53
N SER A 152 31.95 -0.75 -25.42
CA SER A 152 32.25 -1.59 -26.60
C SER A 152 31.03 -2.09 -27.39
N TRP A 153 29.82 -1.68 -27.00
CA TRP A 153 28.57 -2.06 -27.66
C TRP A 153 28.07 -0.89 -28.51
N ASP A 154 28.40 -0.93 -29.80
CA ASP A 154 28.01 0.12 -30.73
C ASP A 154 26.63 -0.19 -31.33
N GLU A 155 25.60 0.44 -30.76
CA GLU A 155 24.40 0.98 -31.45
C GLU A 155 23.47 1.78 -30.50
N THR A 156 23.64 1.73 -29.17
CA THR A 156 22.88 2.59 -28.21
C THR A 156 23.68 3.03 -26.97
N GLY A 157 25.00 3.21 -27.11
CA GLY A 157 25.96 3.60 -26.07
C GLY A 157 25.41 4.49 -24.94
N GLY A 158 25.30 3.88 -23.77
CA GLY A 158 24.98 4.47 -22.48
C GLY A 158 25.23 3.42 -21.38
N PRO A 159 25.43 3.82 -20.11
CA PRO A 159 25.72 2.88 -19.02
C PRO A 159 24.55 1.89 -18.86
N GLY A 160 24.74 0.67 -19.36
CA GLY A 160 23.76 -0.40 -19.29
C GLY A 160 23.71 -1.04 -17.90
N THR A 161 22.53 -1.10 -17.30
CA THR A 161 22.26 -1.86 -16.07
C THR A 161 21.81 -3.28 -16.42
N ILE A 162 22.45 -4.28 -15.84
CA ILE A 162 22.06 -5.69 -15.95
C ILE A 162 21.24 -6.06 -14.70
N HIS A 163 20.06 -6.64 -14.90
CA HIS A 163 19.18 -7.12 -13.82
C HIS A 163 18.67 -8.53 -14.11
N GLU A 164 18.50 -9.34 -13.08
CA GLU A 164 17.82 -10.64 -13.18
C GLU A 164 16.35 -10.47 -13.57
N PHE A 165 15.83 -11.38 -14.39
CA PHE A 165 14.41 -11.42 -14.74
C PHE A 165 13.64 -12.21 -13.66
N GLU A 166 12.93 -11.50 -12.78
CA GLU A 166 12.04 -12.12 -11.79
C GLU A 166 10.95 -12.95 -12.51
N GLY A 167 10.94 -14.27 -12.30
CA GLY A 167 9.93 -15.16 -12.88
C GLY A 167 8.60 -15.10 -12.11
N GLY A 168 7.49 -15.00 -12.85
CA GLY A 168 6.15 -14.99 -12.27
C GLY A 168 5.33 -13.77 -12.68
N VAL A 169 4.32 -13.42 -11.89
CA VAL A 169 3.53 -12.20 -12.09
C VAL A 169 3.91 -11.21 -11.00
N VAL A 170 4.49 -10.08 -11.41
CA VAL A 170 4.89 -8.99 -10.53
C VAL A 170 4.05 -7.75 -10.83
N VAL A 171 3.54 -7.10 -9.80
CA VAL A 171 2.87 -5.81 -9.89
C VAL A 171 3.68 -4.80 -9.09
N ASP A 172 4.10 -3.73 -9.78
CA ASP A 172 4.83 -2.61 -9.21
C ASP A 172 4.12 -1.31 -9.59
N ALA A 173 3.71 -0.52 -8.59
CA ALA A 173 3.08 0.78 -8.80
C ALA A 173 4.06 1.83 -9.35
N THR A 174 5.36 1.62 -9.19
CA THR A 174 6.45 2.52 -9.61
C THR A 174 7.15 2.07 -10.91
N GLY A 175 6.94 0.81 -11.31
CA GLY A 175 7.71 0.14 -12.36
C GLY A 175 7.33 0.43 -13.81
N VAL A 176 6.35 1.32 -14.07
CA VAL A 176 6.04 1.75 -15.44
C VAL A 176 6.66 3.13 -15.66
N LEU A 177 7.59 3.23 -16.62
CA LEU A 177 8.16 4.49 -17.10
C LEU A 177 7.01 5.35 -17.65
N GLN A 178 6.48 6.26 -16.83
CA GLN A 178 5.38 7.13 -17.24
C GLN A 178 5.97 8.35 -17.95
N ARG A 179 5.68 8.49 -19.24
CA ARG A 179 5.82 9.79 -19.89
C ARG A 179 4.87 10.73 -19.16
N THR A 180 5.39 11.68 -18.40
CA THR A 180 4.60 12.78 -17.84
C THR A 180 4.22 13.70 -18.99
N THR A 181 3.35 13.24 -19.89
CA THR A 181 2.51 14.15 -20.63
C THR A 181 1.53 14.68 -19.60
N ARG A 182 1.89 15.80 -18.98
CA ARG A 182 0.89 16.80 -18.63
C ARG A 182 0.29 17.25 -19.97
N THR A 183 -0.55 16.40 -20.55
CA THR A 183 -1.42 16.80 -21.65
C THR A 183 -2.30 17.85 -21.02
N GLU A 184 -2.08 19.10 -21.39
CA GLU A 184 -3.06 20.16 -21.12
C GLU A 184 -4.43 19.57 -21.41
N ALA A 185 -5.34 19.66 -20.44
CA ALA A 185 -6.65 19.06 -20.53
C ALA A 185 -7.28 19.45 -21.87
N GLY A 186 -7.24 18.54 -22.85
CA GLY A 186 -8.00 18.71 -24.06
C GLY A 186 -9.46 18.89 -23.63
N GLN A 187 -10.20 19.75 -24.33
CA GLN A 187 -11.64 19.94 -24.15
C GLN A 187 -12.41 18.62 -23.84
N PRO A 188 -12.11 17.46 -24.47
CA PRO A 188 -12.79 16.20 -24.16
C PRO A 188 -12.67 15.71 -22.70
N LEU A 189 -11.52 15.88 -22.04
CA LEU A 189 -11.33 15.42 -20.65
C LEU A 189 -11.97 16.37 -19.63
N ALA A 190 -11.95 17.68 -19.93
CA ALA A 190 -12.64 18.68 -19.13
C ALA A 190 -14.17 18.50 -19.22
N ASP A 191 -14.68 18.19 -20.42
CA ASP A 191 -16.09 17.90 -20.66
C ASP A 191 -16.52 16.60 -19.97
N LEU A 192 -15.71 15.54 -20.02
CA LEU A 192 -15.95 14.30 -19.27
C LEU A 192 -15.97 14.54 -17.76
N ARG A 193 -15.03 15.33 -17.23
CA ARG A 193 -14.95 15.68 -15.80
C ARG A 193 -16.16 16.52 -15.36
N THR A 194 -16.60 17.46 -16.18
CA THR A 194 -17.75 18.34 -15.89
C THR A 194 -19.07 17.58 -16.03
N GLY A 195 -19.20 16.76 -17.08
CA GLY A 195 -20.32 15.83 -17.27
C GLY A 195 -20.36 14.72 -16.21
N ALA A 196 -19.25 14.44 -15.54
CA ALA A 196 -19.20 13.54 -14.40
C ALA A 196 -19.83 14.09 -13.11
N LEU A 197 -19.90 15.41 -12.97
CA LEU A 197 -20.64 16.06 -11.86
C LEU A 197 -22.16 16.00 -12.04
N ARG A 198 -22.65 15.75 -13.26
CA ARG A 198 -24.08 15.55 -13.51
C ARG A 198 -24.49 14.17 -12.99
N SER A 199 -25.15 14.16 -11.83
CA SER A 199 -25.85 12.99 -11.31
C SER A 199 -27.17 12.83 -12.08
N ASP A 200 -27.18 11.96 -13.09
CA ASP A 200 -28.45 11.42 -13.56
C ASP A 200 -29.07 10.56 -12.44
N ALA A 201 -30.40 10.48 -12.40
CA ALA A 201 -31.15 9.73 -11.41
C ALA A 201 -30.62 8.28 -11.27
N PRO A 202 -30.82 7.60 -10.11
CA PRO A 202 -30.35 6.24 -9.89
C PRO A 202 -30.79 5.33 -11.04
N SER A 203 -29.84 5.01 -11.92
CA SER A 203 -30.06 4.09 -13.02
C SER A 203 -29.89 2.67 -12.50
N ASP A 204 -30.71 1.75 -13.01
CA ASP A 204 -30.55 0.32 -12.74
C ASP A 204 -29.08 -0.10 -12.98
N VAL A 205 -28.42 -0.59 -11.93
CA VAL A 205 -27.00 -1.00 -11.96
C VAL A 205 -26.77 -2.15 -12.94
N ARG A 206 -27.80 -2.93 -13.25
CA ARG A 206 -27.75 -4.02 -14.23
C ARG A 206 -27.77 -3.50 -15.68
N ARG A 207 -28.18 -2.25 -15.93
CA ARG A 207 -28.17 -1.67 -17.28
C ARG A 207 -26.74 -1.47 -17.77
N SER A 208 -26.47 -1.76 -19.04
CA SER A 208 -25.17 -1.47 -19.67
C SER A 208 -24.89 0.04 -19.68
N SER A 209 -23.65 0.43 -19.36
CA SER A 209 -23.19 1.82 -19.32
C SER A 209 -21.75 1.90 -19.84
N PRO A 210 -21.48 2.69 -20.89
CA PRO A 210 -20.12 2.85 -21.41
C PRO A 210 -19.21 3.60 -20.42
N LEU A 211 -19.79 4.40 -19.51
CA LEU A 211 -19.06 5.22 -18.55
C LEU A 211 -19.80 5.28 -17.21
N ARG A 212 -19.78 4.16 -16.48
CA ARG A 212 -20.28 4.11 -15.11
C ARG A 212 -19.27 4.75 -14.18
N LYS A 213 -19.77 5.56 -13.24
CA LYS A 213 -18.98 6.33 -12.28
C LYS A 213 -19.23 5.76 -10.88
N VAL A 214 -18.17 5.46 -10.16
CA VAL A 214 -18.23 5.00 -8.76
C VAL A 214 -17.33 5.93 -7.94
N SER A 215 -17.95 6.75 -7.10
CA SER A 215 -17.23 7.56 -6.11
C SER A 215 -16.73 6.66 -4.99
N LEU A 216 -15.42 6.59 -4.79
CA LEU A 216 -14.79 5.79 -3.74
C LEU A 216 -15.14 6.31 -2.34
N PRO A 217 -15.07 7.62 -2.04
CA PRO A 217 -15.47 8.14 -0.73
C PRO A 217 -16.95 7.87 -0.40
N ARG A 218 -17.85 8.03 -1.39
CA ARG A 218 -19.30 7.77 -1.17
C ARG A 218 -19.58 6.27 -1.02
N LEU A 219 -18.88 5.42 -1.77
CA LEU A 219 -18.97 3.97 -1.62
C LEU A 219 -18.48 3.56 -0.23
N GLU A 220 -17.34 4.09 0.22
CA GLU A 220 -16.80 3.84 1.55
C GLU A 220 -17.81 4.22 2.63
N LEU A 221 -18.37 5.44 2.59
CA LEU A 221 -19.39 5.88 3.53
C LEU A 221 -20.61 4.93 3.51
N ALA A 222 -21.07 4.51 2.34
CA ALA A 222 -22.19 3.59 2.22
C ALA A 222 -21.89 2.22 2.84
N VAL A 223 -20.68 1.69 2.64
CA VAL A 223 -20.23 0.44 3.26
C VAL A 223 -20.11 0.57 4.79
N GLN A 224 -19.59 1.69 5.28
CA GLN A 224 -19.51 1.97 6.72
C GLN A 224 -20.89 2.03 7.37
N LEU A 225 -21.87 2.68 6.73
CA LEU A 225 -23.26 2.73 7.22
C LEU A 225 -23.90 1.35 7.30
N ARG A 226 -23.68 0.49 6.30
CA ARG A 226 -24.15 -0.91 6.32
C ARG A 226 -23.47 -1.70 7.44
N ALA A 227 -22.16 -1.54 7.59
CA ALA A 227 -21.39 -2.20 8.65
C ALA A 227 -21.90 -1.79 10.05
N ALA A 228 -22.22 -0.51 10.26
CA ALA A 228 -22.81 -0.02 11.51
C ALA A 228 -24.19 -0.65 11.81
N ALA A 229 -24.93 -1.05 10.76
CA ALA A 229 -26.18 -1.79 10.86
C ALA A 229 -26.00 -3.32 10.97
N GLY A 230 -24.77 -3.81 11.14
CA GLY A 230 -24.46 -5.24 11.19
C GLY A 230 -24.57 -5.96 9.83
N GLN A 231 -24.56 -5.20 8.74
CA GLN A 231 -24.70 -5.71 7.37
C GLN A 231 -23.36 -5.59 6.62
N GLY A 232 -23.07 -6.56 5.76
CA GLY A 232 -21.97 -6.45 4.81
C GLY A 232 -22.31 -5.53 3.61
N PRO A 233 -21.32 -5.16 2.79
CA PRO A 233 -21.58 -4.55 1.48
C PRO A 233 -22.47 -5.47 0.65
N ASP A 234 -23.48 -4.90 -0.01
CA ASP A 234 -24.32 -5.67 -0.92
C ASP A 234 -23.57 -6.06 -2.20
N ARG A 235 -24.24 -6.81 -3.07
CA ARG A 235 -23.60 -7.35 -4.26
C ARG A 235 -23.16 -6.27 -5.25
N GLU A 236 -23.88 -5.16 -5.33
CA GLU A 236 -23.58 -4.08 -6.25
C GLU A 236 -22.33 -3.32 -5.77
N MET A 237 -22.24 -3.08 -4.46
CA MET A 237 -21.04 -2.52 -3.83
C MET A 237 -19.83 -3.44 -4.02
N GLN A 238 -19.98 -4.74 -3.76
CA GLN A 238 -18.91 -5.72 -3.92
C GLN A 238 -18.34 -5.79 -5.33
N LEU A 239 -19.17 -5.56 -6.35
CA LEU A 239 -18.81 -5.64 -7.77
C LEU A 239 -18.56 -4.27 -8.40
N LEU A 240 -18.39 -3.21 -7.59
CA LEU A 240 -18.16 -1.85 -8.06
C LEU A 240 -19.17 -1.45 -9.15
N ALA A 241 -20.44 -1.76 -8.89
CA ALA A 241 -21.56 -1.54 -9.79
C ALA A 241 -21.35 -2.17 -11.19
N GLY A 242 -20.70 -3.32 -11.30
CA GLY A 242 -20.52 -4.06 -12.55
C GLY A 242 -19.43 -3.49 -13.48
N LEU A 243 -18.52 -2.65 -12.97
CA LEU A 243 -17.37 -2.15 -13.71
C LEU A 243 -16.48 -3.30 -14.21
N THR A 244 -16.04 -3.24 -15.46
CA THR A 244 -15.17 -4.27 -16.08
C THR A 244 -13.72 -3.82 -16.24
N ARG A 245 -13.45 -2.52 -16.24
CA ARG A 245 -12.12 -1.91 -16.23
C ARG A 245 -12.22 -0.46 -15.78
N ILE A 246 -11.11 0.09 -15.29
CA ILE A 246 -10.97 1.52 -15.02
C ILE A 246 -10.38 2.15 -16.29
N GLU A 247 -11.11 3.09 -16.89
CA GLU A 247 -10.59 3.92 -17.99
C GLU A 247 -10.19 5.31 -17.51
N TYR A 248 -10.87 5.80 -16.48
CA TYR A 248 -10.64 7.13 -15.93
C TYR A 248 -10.63 7.10 -14.41
N VAL A 249 -9.73 7.92 -13.85
CA VAL A 249 -9.74 8.32 -12.44
C VAL A 249 -9.96 9.82 -12.41
N LEU A 250 -11.11 10.24 -11.90
CA LEU A 250 -11.53 11.64 -11.83
C LEU A 250 -11.37 12.11 -10.38
N ALA A 251 -10.40 12.99 -10.16
CA ALA A 251 -10.16 13.62 -8.86
C ALA A 251 -10.84 14.98 -8.78
N TYR A 252 -11.59 15.22 -7.69
CA TYR A 252 -12.27 16.47 -7.38
C TYR A 252 -11.77 17.00 -6.03
N PRO A 253 -10.63 17.71 -6.00
CA PRO A 253 -10.02 18.19 -4.76
C PRO A 253 -10.96 19.05 -3.92
N GLU A 254 -11.73 19.93 -4.57
CA GLU A 254 -12.63 20.87 -3.88
C GLU A 254 -13.76 20.18 -3.11
N THR A 255 -14.19 19.01 -3.58
CA THR A 255 -15.22 18.21 -2.91
C THR A 255 -14.63 17.01 -2.16
N GLY A 256 -13.32 16.81 -2.22
CA GLY A 256 -12.65 15.61 -1.71
C GLY A 256 -13.12 14.31 -2.40
N ASP A 257 -13.65 14.37 -3.63
CA ASP A 257 -14.19 13.18 -4.30
C ASP A 257 -13.15 12.53 -5.22
N LEU A 258 -13.17 11.20 -5.25
CA LEU A 258 -12.33 10.38 -6.12
C LEU A 258 -13.20 9.34 -6.80
N VAL A 259 -13.38 9.49 -8.11
CA VAL A 259 -14.30 8.68 -8.91
C VAL A 259 -13.52 7.80 -9.87
N ILE A 260 -13.74 6.49 -9.79
CA ILE A 260 -13.32 5.55 -10.83
C ILE A 260 -14.43 5.44 -11.87
N ALA A 261 -14.06 5.44 -13.16
CA ALA A 261 -15.03 5.34 -14.24
C ALA A 261 -14.57 4.46 -15.39
N GLY A 262 -15.54 3.81 -16.03
CA GLY A 262 -15.32 2.94 -17.18
C GLY A 262 -16.58 2.16 -17.56
N PRO A 263 -16.47 1.20 -18.49
CA PRO A 263 -17.59 0.43 -18.96
C PRO A 263 -18.04 -0.58 -17.91
N ALA A 264 -19.35 -0.62 -17.72
CA ALA A 264 -20.03 -1.50 -16.79
C ALA A 264 -21.34 -2.03 -17.38
N GLY A 265 -21.87 -3.08 -16.79
CA GLY A 265 -23.19 -3.57 -17.19
C GLY A 265 -23.62 -4.78 -16.39
N ASP A 266 -24.60 -5.48 -16.93
CA ASP A 266 -25.13 -6.72 -16.37
C ASP A 266 -24.02 -7.75 -16.15
N TRP A 267 -24.19 -8.61 -15.14
CA TRP A 267 -23.25 -9.69 -14.86
C TRP A 267 -23.91 -11.04 -14.62
N ARG A 268 -23.19 -12.08 -15.04
CA ARG A 268 -23.54 -13.49 -14.85
C ARG A 268 -22.35 -14.30 -14.36
N ARG A 269 -22.63 -15.51 -13.88
CA ARG A 269 -21.58 -16.52 -13.70
C ARG A 269 -21.35 -17.24 -15.03
N ASN A 270 -20.09 -17.44 -15.39
CA ASN A 270 -19.71 -18.29 -16.51
C ASN A 270 -19.61 -19.76 -16.07
N GLU A 271 -19.20 -20.64 -16.99
CA GLU A 271 -19.08 -22.08 -16.75
C GLU A 271 -18.04 -22.41 -15.67
N GLU A 272 -16.98 -21.61 -15.54
CA GLU A 272 -15.98 -21.72 -14.47
C GLU A 272 -16.42 -21.06 -13.15
N GLY A 273 -17.68 -20.61 -13.05
CA GLY A 273 -18.26 -19.97 -11.87
C GLY A 273 -17.76 -18.54 -11.59
N ARG A 274 -16.97 -17.96 -12.49
CA ARG A 274 -16.45 -16.59 -12.42
C ARG A 274 -17.54 -15.59 -12.79
N LEU A 275 -17.50 -14.42 -12.15
CA LEU A 275 -18.41 -13.33 -12.48
C LEU A 275 -17.85 -12.54 -13.65
N VAL A 276 -18.64 -12.46 -14.71
CA VAL A 276 -18.28 -11.77 -15.94
C VAL A 276 -19.44 -10.87 -16.36
N ASN A 277 -19.11 -9.83 -17.11
CA ASN A 277 -20.11 -9.03 -17.79
C ASN A 277 -20.88 -9.89 -18.80
N SER A 278 -22.21 -9.79 -18.79
CA SER A 278 -23.09 -10.68 -19.54
C SER A 278 -22.93 -10.53 -21.05
N GLU A 279 -22.65 -9.32 -21.54
CA GLU A 279 -22.50 -9.00 -22.96
C GLU A 279 -21.09 -9.30 -23.48
N SER A 280 -20.06 -8.80 -22.79
CA SER A 280 -18.66 -8.85 -23.26
C SER A 280 -17.87 -10.07 -22.77
N GLY A 281 -18.37 -10.80 -21.77
CA GLY A 281 -17.63 -11.89 -21.13
C GLY A 281 -16.42 -11.44 -20.30
N ARG A 282 -16.15 -10.13 -20.20
CA ARG A 282 -15.00 -9.61 -19.45
C ARG A 282 -15.21 -9.79 -17.94
N PRO A 283 -14.14 -10.14 -17.18
CA PRO A 283 -14.20 -10.16 -15.72
C PRO A 283 -14.61 -8.80 -15.14
N LEU A 284 -15.33 -8.84 -14.02
CA LEU A 284 -15.69 -7.63 -13.27
C LEU A 284 -14.57 -7.25 -12.29
N LEU A 285 -14.44 -5.96 -12.04
CA LEU A 285 -13.70 -5.44 -10.91
C LEU A 285 -14.45 -5.77 -9.61
N ARG A 286 -13.71 -5.99 -8.53
CA ARG A 286 -14.28 -6.24 -7.22
C ARG A 286 -13.68 -5.33 -6.16
N LEU A 287 -14.52 -4.97 -5.19
CA LEU A 287 -14.15 -4.10 -4.08
C LEU A 287 -13.09 -4.73 -3.18
N ASP A 288 -13.16 -6.04 -2.93
CA ASP A 288 -12.18 -6.75 -2.10
C ASP A 288 -10.78 -6.73 -2.73
N ASP A 289 -10.68 -6.99 -4.03
CA ASP A 289 -9.39 -6.93 -4.74
C ASP A 289 -8.84 -5.49 -4.76
N LEU A 290 -9.70 -4.50 -5.03
CA LEU A 290 -9.32 -3.09 -5.00
C LEU A 290 -8.76 -2.69 -3.63
N VAL A 291 -9.43 -3.09 -2.55
CA VAL A 291 -9.01 -2.78 -1.17
C VAL A 291 -7.71 -3.48 -0.81
N VAL A 292 -7.54 -4.75 -1.17
CA VAL A 292 -6.29 -5.50 -0.93
C VAL A 292 -5.11 -4.83 -1.64
N ILE A 293 -5.27 -4.51 -2.92
CA ILE A 293 -4.23 -3.89 -3.73
C ILE A 293 -3.90 -2.47 -3.22
N LEU A 294 -4.93 -1.66 -2.93
CA LEU A 294 -4.72 -0.31 -2.40
C LEU A 294 -3.98 -0.34 -1.06
N ARG A 295 -4.37 -1.21 -0.13
CA ARG A 295 -3.70 -1.34 1.17
C ARG A 295 -2.24 -1.72 1.04
N GLN A 296 -1.92 -2.62 0.11
CA GLN A 296 -0.54 -2.98 -0.13
C GLN A 296 0.26 -1.77 -0.62
N ILE A 297 -0.23 -1.11 -1.67
CA ILE A 297 0.47 0.01 -2.31
C ILE A 297 0.60 1.23 -1.39
N THR A 298 -0.40 1.50 -0.54
CA THR A 298 -0.38 2.67 0.37
C THR A 298 0.31 2.39 1.69
N GLY A 299 0.32 1.14 2.17
CA GLY A 299 0.93 0.77 3.43
C GLY A 299 2.46 0.77 3.40
N ASN A 300 3.05 0.53 2.22
CA ASN A 300 4.49 0.40 2.04
C ASN A 300 4.95 1.13 0.77
N SER A 301 5.66 2.26 0.93
CA SER A 301 6.20 3.00 -0.22
C SER A 301 7.21 2.12 -0.97
N GLY A 302 6.93 1.81 -2.24
CA GLY A 302 7.75 0.93 -3.09
C GLY A 302 7.40 -0.56 -3.03
N SER A 303 6.25 -0.92 -2.44
CA SER A 303 5.89 -2.33 -2.27
C SER A 303 5.45 -3.00 -3.57
N ARG A 304 6.23 -3.99 -4.01
CA ARG A 304 5.82 -4.95 -5.03
C ARG A 304 4.95 -6.03 -4.41
N PHE A 305 4.10 -6.62 -5.23
CA PHE A 305 3.41 -7.85 -4.87
C PHE A 305 3.32 -8.76 -6.08
N GLY A 306 3.24 -10.06 -5.84
CA GLY A 306 3.32 -11.02 -6.92
C GLY A 306 3.19 -12.46 -6.46
N CYS A 307 3.40 -13.35 -7.42
CA CYS A 307 3.55 -14.76 -7.14
C CYS A 307 4.59 -15.40 -8.05
N SER A 308 5.22 -16.46 -7.55
CA SER A 308 6.07 -17.36 -8.32
C SER A 308 5.58 -18.81 -8.16
N ILE A 309 5.70 -19.58 -9.23
CA ILE A 309 5.55 -21.03 -9.21
C ILE A 309 6.91 -21.62 -9.56
N THR A 310 7.62 -22.11 -8.55
CA THR A 310 9.04 -22.44 -8.62
C THR A 310 9.25 -23.96 -8.53
N PRO A 311 9.95 -24.58 -9.49
CA PRO A 311 10.32 -25.98 -9.38
C PRO A 311 11.23 -26.24 -8.19
N ARG A 312 10.98 -27.33 -7.47
CA ARG A 312 11.85 -27.76 -6.36
C ARG A 312 13.26 -28.07 -6.84
N GLN A 313 14.27 -27.74 -6.03
CA GLN A 313 15.67 -28.03 -6.35
C GLN A 313 15.91 -29.53 -6.63
N GLN A 314 15.29 -30.41 -5.84
CA GLN A 314 15.36 -31.85 -6.06
C GLN A 314 14.74 -32.26 -7.41
N SER A 315 13.66 -31.60 -7.85
CA SER A 315 13.06 -31.84 -9.15
C SER A 315 13.95 -31.38 -10.29
N LEU A 316 14.58 -30.22 -10.16
CA LEU A 316 15.53 -29.70 -11.14
C LEU A 316 16.72 -30.66 -11.33
N ALA A 317 17.25 -31.23 -10.23
CA ALA A 317 18.31 -32.23 -10.29
C ALA A 317 17.88 -33.50 -11.05
N ARG A 318 16.66 -34.00 -10.80
CA ARG A 318 16.10 -35.15 -11.53
C ARG A 318 15.94 -34.87 -13.02
N VAL A 319 15.43 -33.70 -13.37
CA VAL A 319 15.27 -33.27 -14.77
C VAL A 319 16.64 -33.20 -15.45
N LYS A 320 17.65 -32.60 -14.81
CA LYS A 320 19.02 -32.55 -15.34
C LYS A 320 19.59 -33.95 -15.60
N ALA A 321 19.45 -34.87 -14.65
CA ALA A 321 19.91 -36.25 -14.81
C ALA A 321 19.21 -36.96 -15.98
N PHE A 322 17.89 -36.81 -16.09
CA PHE A 322 17.09 -37.38 -17.18
C PHE A 322 17.46 -36.81 -18.55
N VAL A 323 17.62 -35.49 -18.65
CA VAL A 323 18.04 -34.84 -19.90
C VAL A 323 19.45 -35.30 -20.29
N ALA A 324 20.39 -35.35 -19.34
CA ALA A 324 21.75 -35.82 -19.60
C ALA A 324 21.74 -37.27 -20.12
N GLU A 325 21.01 -38.18 -19.47
CA GLU A 325 20.87 -39.58 -19.91
C GLU A 325 20.20 -39.69 -21.28
N SER A 326 19.09 -38.98 -21.49
CA SER A 326 18.32 -39.04 -22.74
C SER A 326 19.06 -38.40 -23.92
N SER A 327 19.95 -37.45 -23.68
CA SER A 327 20.75 -36.80 -24.73
C SER A 327 21.87 -37.70 -25.30
N GLN A 328 22.26 -38.75 -24.57
CA GLN A 328 23.27 -39.71 -25.04
C GLN A 328 22.78 -40.61 -26.19
N LYS A 329 21.47 -40.65 -26.45
CA LYS A 329 20.87 -41.44 -27.53
C LYS A 329 19.95 -40.55 -28.36
N PRO A 330 20.11 -40.48 -29.70
CA PRO A 330 19.18 -39.75 -30.55
C PRO A 330 17.76 -40.25 -30.35
N LEU A 331 16.82 -39.33 -30.11
CA LEU A 331 15.40 -39.66 -30.06
C LEU A 331 14.98 -40.35 -31.37
N LYS A 332 14.28 -41.49 -31.26
CA LYS A 332 13.77 -42.21 -32.43
C LYS A 332 12.92 -41.27 -33.28
N PRO A 333 13.10 -41.23 -34.62
CA PRO A 333 12.24 -40.44 -35.49
C PRO A 333 10.78 -40.88 -35.31
N GLY A 334 9.90 -39.97 -34.90
CA GLY A 334 8.47 -40.24 -34.77
C GLY A 334 7.79 -39.49 -33.62
N GLN A 335 6.54 -39.10 -33.86
CA GLN A 335 5.73 -38.28 -32.94
C GLN A 335 5.49 -38.94 -31.58
N ARG A 336 5.34 -40.28 -31.54
CA ARG A 336 5.12 -41.04 -30.29
C ARG A 336 6.33 -41.04 -29.35
N ALA A 337 7.55 -41.19 -29.89
CA ALA A 337 8.76 -41.20 -29.08
C ALA A 337 9.00 -39.81 -28.45
N ARG A 338 8.72 -38.74 -29.20
CA ARG A 338 8.74 -37.36 -28.69
C ARG A 338 7.70 -37.14 -27.59
N GLN A 339 6.48 -37.64 -27.75
CA GLN A 339 5.43 -37.53 -26.74
C GLN A 339 5.80 -38.26 -25.44
N GLN A 340 6.29 -39.49 -25.53
CA GLN A 340 6.73 -40.26 -24.35
C GLN A 340 7.89 -39.59 -23.61
N TRP A 341 8.86 -39.03 -24.34
CA TRP A 341 9.95 -38.28 -23.75
C TRP A 341 9.45 -37.01 -23.03
N LEU A 342 8.51 -36.27 -23.64
CA LEU A 342 7.89 -35.10 -23.01
C LEU A 342 7.10 -35.46 -21.75
N GLU A 343 6.38 -36.59 -21.75
CA GLU A 343 5.66 -37.08 -20.57
C GLU A 343 6.62 -37.42 -19.42
N GLN A 344 7.73 -38.11 -19.70
CA GLN A 344 8.75 -38.43 -18.70
C GLN A 344 9.45 -37.18 -18.16
N LEU A 345 9.75 -36.22 -19.05
CA LEU A 345 10.32 -34.93 -18.66
C LEU A 345 9.36 -34.16 -17.72
N ARG A 346 8.06 -34.11 -18.06
CA ARG A 346 7.02 -33.48 -17.22
C ARG A 346 6.91 -34.18 -15.85
N ALA A 347 6.95 -35.51 -15.84
CA ALA A 347 6.92 -36.29 -14.60
C ALA A 347 8.16 -36.01 -13.71
N ALA A 348 9.33 -35.79 -14.30
CA ALA A 348 10.55 -35.47 -13.56
C ALA A 348 10.51 -34.10 -12.85
N VAL A 349 9.91 -33.08 -13.50
CA VAL A 349 9.67 -31.75 -12.92
C VAL A 349 8.78 -31.85 -11.67
N GLY A 350 7.73 -32.68 -11.71
CA GLY A 350 6.88 -32.95 -10.56
C GLY A 350 6.21 -31.70 -9.98
N THR A 351 5.87 -31.76 -8.69
CA THR A 351 5.21 -30.65 -7.98
C THR A 351 6.14 -29.47 -7.78
N GLN A 352 5.60 -28.27 -7.96
CA GLN A 352 6.29 -27.00 -7.80
C GLN A 352 5.71 -26.28 -6.59
N ASP A 353 6.52 -25.43 -5.96
CA ASP A 353 6.09 -24.65 -4.81
C ASP A 353 5.54 -23.31 -5.29
N ILE A 354 4.45 -22.86 -4.65
CA ILE A 354 3.78 -21.60 -4.98
C ILE A 354 4.10 -20.62 -3.85
N GLU A 355 4.70 -19.50 -4.21
CA GLU A 355 5.00 -18.43 -3.28
C GLU A 355 4.23 -17.17 -3.70
N VAL A 356 3.53 -16.57 -2.75
CA VAL A 356 2.85 -15.29 -2.92
C VAL A 356 3.50 -14.31 -1.96
N TYR A 357 3.85 -13.13 -2.45
CA TYR A 357 4.51 -12.10 -1.67
C TYR A 357 3.83 -10.74 -1.87
N GLY A 358 3.96 -9.87 -0.87
CA GLY A 358 3.36 -8.54 -0.86
C GLY A 358 1.84 -8.52 -0.61
N ILE A 359 1.12 -9.63 -0.76
CA ILE A 359 -0.29 -9.72 -0.35
C ILE A 359 -0.55 -11.05 0.36
N ASP A 360 -1.59 -11.08 1.20
CA ASP A 360 -2.02 -12.30 1.86
C ASP A 360 -2.45 -13.35 0.82
N ALA A 361 -1.82 -14.52 0.88
CA ALA A 361 -2.04 -15.66 -0.02
C ALA A 361 -3.48 -16.21 0.03
N GLY A 362 -4.21 -15.98 1.12
CA GLY A 362 -5.62 -16.34 1.29
C GLY A 362 -6.59 -15.40 0.55
N THR A 363 -6.10 -14.29 -0.02
CA THR A 363 -6.94 -13.34 -0.75
C THR A 363 -7.30 -13.84 -2.15
N ARG A 364 -8.42 -13.33 -2.67
CA ARG A 364 -8.81 -13.59 -4.06
C ARG A 364 -7.79 -13.00 -5.05
N ALA A 365 -7.22 -11.83 -4.75
CA ALA A 365 -6.18 -11.20 -5.56
C ALA A 365 -4.97 -12.12 -5.72
N ALA A 366 -4.46 -12.70 -4.63
CA ALA A 366 -3.36 -13.68 -4.68
C ALA A 366 -3.69 -14.88 -5.56
N ARG A 367 -4.89 -15.44 -5.38
CA ARG A 367 -5.36 -16.55 -6.21
C ARG A 367 -5.39 -16.19 -7.70
N ILE A 368 -5.81 -14.98 -8.07
CA ILE A 368 -5.82 -14.53 -9.47
C ILE A 368 -4.40 -14.46 -10.04
N LEU A 369 -3.44 -13.92 -9.28
CA LEU A 369 -2.04 -13.86 -9.73
C LEU A 369 -1.50 -15.26 -10.02
N VAL A 370 -1.74 -16.21 -9.11
CA VAL A 370 -1.32 -17.60 -9.27
C VAL A 370 -2.02 -18.27 -10.46
N GLU A 371 -3.33 -18.06 -10.63
CA GLU A 371 -4.08 -18.56 -11.79
C GLU A 371 -3.52 -18.00 -13.10
N ALA A 372 -3.10 -16.73 -13.12
CA ALA A 372 -2.49 -16.09 -14.28
C ALA A 372 -1.11 -16.68 -14.60
N ASP A 373 -0.20 -16.77 -13.63
CA ASP A 373 1.14 -17.38 -13.82
C ASP A 373 1.02 -18.85 -14.28
N TYR A 374 0.11 -19.61 -13.67
CA TYR A 374 -0.16 -20.99 -14.06
C TYR A 374 -0.64 -21.10 -15.50
N HIS A 375 -1.58 -20.25 -15.93
CA HIS A 375 -2.08 -20.22 -17.31
C HIS A 375 -0.98 -19.81 -18.30
N MET A 376 -0.21 -18.76 -17.98
CA MET A 376 0.94 -18.32 -18.80
C MET A 376 1.98 -19.43 -18.97
N LYS A 377 2.28 -20.18 -17.90
CA LYS A 377 3.17 -21.34 -17.96
C LYS A 377 2.61 -22.45 -18.84
N ARG A 378 1.32 -22.76 -18.76
CA ARG A 378 0.66 -23.77 -19.61
C ARG A 378 0.69 -23.41 -21.09
N ILE A 379 0.50 -22.14 -21.43
CA ILE A 379 0.70 -21.65 -22.80
C ILE A 379 2.16 -21.84 -23.22
N GLY A 380 3.11 -21.41 -22.37
CA GLY A 380 4.54 -21.51 -22.65
C GLY A 380 4.97 -22.93 -23.03
N ILE A 381 4.46 -23.94 -22.31
CA ILE A 381 4.74 -25.37 -22.56
C ILE A 381 3.78 -26.06 -23.53
N GLY A 382 2.92 -25.30 -24.23
CA GLY A 382 2.04 -25.80 -25.29
C GLY A 382 0.91 -26.71 -24.80
N LEU A 383 0.50 -26.60 -23.53
CA LEU A 383 -0.67 -27.30 -22.99
C LEU A 383 -1.98 -26.53 -23.20
N GLU A 384 -1.89 -25.22 -23.46
CA GLU A 384 -3.03 -24.37 -23.81
C GLU A 384 -2.68 -23.52 -25.03
N PRO A 385 -3.69 -23.18 -25.87
CA PRO A 385 -3.48 -22.23 -26.96
C PRO A 385 -3.11 -20.86 -26.37
N GLY A 386 -2.10 -20.22 -26.96
CA GLY A 386 -1.83 -18.81 -26.69
C GLY A 386 -2.92 -17.90 -27.23
N THR A 387 -2.94 -16.65 -26.76
CA THR A 387 -3.70 -15.58 -27.40
C THR A 387 -3.07 -15.22 -28.75
N ASP A 388 -3.86 -14.66 -29.67
CA ASP A 388 -3.36 -14.22 -30.99
C ASP A 388 -2.05 -13.43 -30.87
N GLY A 389 -1.03 -13.89 -31.60
CA GLY A 389 0.34 -13.31 -31.58
C GLY A 389 1.31 -13.92 -30.55
N LEU A 390 0.84 -14.78 -29.64
CA LEU A 390 1.69 -15.46 -28.65
C LEU A 390 1.95 -16.92 -29.08
N VAL A 391 3.16 -17.21 -29.57
CA VAL A 391 3.57 -18.56 -29.98
C VAL A 391 4.20 -19.29 -28.79
N SER A 392 3.84 -20.56 -28.57
CA SER A 392 4.46 -21.40 -27.55
C SER A 392 5.94 -21.69 -27.89
N TYR A 393 6.81 -21.76 -26.88
CA TYR A 393 8.22 -22.16 -27.04
C TYR A 393 8.42 -23.53 -27.70
N LEU A 394 7.40 -24.39 -27.69
CA LEU A 394 7.47 -25.72 -28.32
C LEU A 394 7.03 -25.72 -29.79
N GLN A 395 6.51 -24.58 -30.28
CA GLN A 395 6.04 -24.38 -31.64
C GLN A 395 6.97 -23.48 -32.47
N SER A 396 7.78 -22.63 -31.81
CA SER A 396 8.98 -21.98 -32.38
C SER A 396 10.11 -23.00 -32.55
#